data_AF-A0A6G9W8D5-F1
#
_entry.id   AF-A0A6G9W8D5-F1
#
_cell.length_a   1.000
_cell.length_b   1.000
_cell.length_c   1.000
_cell.angle_alpha   90.00
_cell.angle_beta   90.00
_cell.angle_gamma   90.00
#
_symmetry.space_group_name_H-M   'P 1'
#
loop_
_entity.id
_entity.type
_entity.pdbx_description
1 polymer ?
#
loop_
_entity_poly.entity_id
_entity_poly.type
_entity_poly.pdbx_seq_one_letter_code
_entity_poly.pdbx_strand_id
1 'polypeptide(L)'
;MRPATMALAYRIWGDCRLHGWARTVAEIAESLGEDADRVRRVAQLKDWLRRMRATSDRDRETPLLTADIDAQLDRLGGARHYGIEDLAA
;
A
#
# COMPACT_ATOMS: atom_id res chain seq x y z
N MET A 1 -1.64 9.05 29.19
CA MET A 1 -0.95 8.79 27.89
C MET A 1 0.55 8.77 28.17
N ARG A 2 1.32 7.77 27.68
CA ARG A 2 2.75 7.60 28.02
C ARG A 2 3.65 8.51 27.16
N PRO A 3 4.84 8.95 27.64
CA PRO A 3 5.75 9.79 26.85
C PRO A 3 6.11 9.20 25.49
N ALA A 4 6.36 7.89 25.41
CA ALA A 4 6.63 7.20 24.15
C ALA A 4 5.46 7.27 23.16
N THR A 5 4.22 7.24 23.65
CA THR A 5 3.01 7.39 22.81
C THR A 5 2.91 8.80 22.24
N MET A 6 3.27 9.82 23.04
CA MET A 6 3.28 11.22 22.57
C MET A 6 4.39 11.46 21.54
N ALA A 7 5.57 10.88 21.76
CA ALA A 7 6.67 10.95 20.80
C ALA A 7 6.28 10.34 19.45
N LEU A 8 5.64 9.15 19.46
CA LEU A 8 5.14 8.52 18.24
C LEU A 8 4.04 9.36 17.57
N ALA A 9 3.11 9.93 18.34
CA ALA A 9 2.09 10.82 17.81
C ALA A 9 2.70 12.05 17.12
N TYR A 10 3.76 12.63 17.69
CA TYR A 10 4.47 13.75 17.10
C TYR A 10 5.16 13.37 15.79
N ARG A 11 5.80 12.19 15.73
CA ARG A 11 6.43 11.67 14.51
C ARG A 11 5.40 11.44 13.40
N ILE A 12 4.26 10.82 13.71
CA ILE A 12 3.14 10.63 12.77
C ILE A 12 2.65 11.98 12.23
N TRP A 13 2.43 12.95 13.12
CA TRP A 13 2.00 14.28 12.71
C TRP A 13 3.03 14.96 11.81
N GLY A 14 4.32 14.83 12.12
CA GLY A 14 5.42 15.38 11.32
C GLY A 14 5.48 14.77 9.92
N ASP A 15 5.38 13.45 9.80
CA ASP A 15 5.32 12.74 8.52
C ASP A 15 4.11 13.18 7.68
N CYS A 16 2.92 13.18 8.27
CA CYS A 16 1.70 13.62 7.59
C CYS A 16 1.71 15.12 7.22
N ARG A 17 2.50 15.95 7.92
CA ARG A 17 2.67 17.36 7.57
C ARG A 17 3.54 17.52 6.32
N LEU A 18 4.53 16.65 6.13
CA LEU A 18 5.44 16.67 4.98
C LEU A 18 4.81 16.03 3.73
N HIS A 19 4.12 14.90 3.89
CA HIS A 19 3.59 14.10 2.78
C HIS A 19 2.08 14.21 2.57
N GLY A 20 1.37 14.84 3.50
CA GLY A 20 -0.10 14.92 3.51
C GLY A 20 -0.77 13.77 4.25
N TRP A 21 -2.05 13.96 4.57
CA TRP A 21 -2.85 12.99 5.33
C TRP A 21 -3.45 11.86 4.49
N ALA A 22 -3.47 11.98 3.16
CA ALA A 22 -4.07 10.99 2.23
C ALA A 22 -3.20 9.73 2.03
N ARG A 23 -2.53 9.29 3.11
CA ARG A 23 -1.69 8.09 3.20
C ARG A 23 -2.37 7.02 4.02
N THR A 24 -2.00 5.77 3.79
CA THR A 24 -2.44 4.63 4.61
C THR A 24 -1.59 4.52 5.87
N VAL A 25 -2.11 3.81 6.87
CA VAL A 25 -1.35 3.50 8.09
C VAL A 25 -0.07 2.72 7.78
N ALA A 26 -0.11 1.82 6.79
CA ALA A 26 1.04 1.02 6.38
C ALA A 26 2.15 1.91 5.78
N GLU A 27 1.81 2.84 4.90
CA GLU A 27 2.78 3.79 4.31
C GLU A 27 3.43 4.69 5.37
N ILE A 28 2.65 5.11 6.38
CA ILE A 28 3.18 5.92 7.50
C ILE A 28 4.10 5.06 8.39
N ALA A 29 3.71 3.82 8.66
CA ALA A 29 4.51 2.88 9.45
C ALA A 29 5.85 2.57 8.78
N GLU A 30 5.84 2.34 7.47
CA GLU A 30 7.05 2.16 6.66
C GLU A 30 7.94 3.40 6.67
N SER A 31 7.36 4.60 6.46
CA SER A 31 8.10 5.88 6.50
C SER A 31 8.79 6.12 7.85
N LEU A 32 8.14 5.71 8.95
CA LEU A 32 8.66 5.91 10.31
C LEU A 32 9.51 4.75 10.83
N GLY A 33 9.57 3.62 10.11
CA GLY A 33 10.18 2.38 10.58
C GLY A 33 9.51 1.83 11.86
N GLU A 34 8.19 2.01 11.97
CA GLU A 34 7.41 1.62 13.15
C GLU A 34 6.40 0.52 12.80
N ASP A 35 5.88 -0.16 13.81
CA ASP A 35 4.85 -1.18 13.64
C ASP A 35 3.49 -0.56 13.26
N ALA A 36 2.83 -1.14 12.26
CA ALA A 36 1.58 -0.62 11.70
C ALA A 36 0.42 -0.65 12.72
N ASP A 37 0.35 -1.66 13.60
CA ASP A 37 -0.67 -1.72 14.65
C ASP A 37 -0.43 -0.65 15.72
N ARG A 38 0.84 -0.37 16.02
CA ARG A 38 1.25 0.70 16.93
C ARG A 38 0.86 2.07 16.36
N VAL A 39 1.13 2.32 15.08
CA VAL A 39 0.71 3.55 14.38
C VAL A 39 -0.81 3.67 14.37
N ARG A 40 -1.52 2.58 14.02
CA ARG A 40 -2.99 2.52 14.02
C ARG A 40 -3.58 2.90 15.37
N ARG A 41 -3.04 2.33 16.46
CA ARG A 41 -3.52 2.59 17.82
C ARG A 41 -3.32 4.04 18.23
N VAL A 42 -2.18 4.64 17.89
CA VAL A 42 -1.93 6.07 18.17
C VAL A 42 -2.84 6.96 17.34
N ALA A 43 -3.02 6.66 16.05
CA ALA A 43 -3.92 7.38 15.17
C ALA A 43 -5.37 7.30 15.65
N GLN A 44 -5.81 6.13 16.16
CA GLN A 44 -7.14 5.96 16.76
C GLN A 44 -7.32 6.82 18.02
N LEU A 45 -6.33 6.83 18.92
CA LEU A 45 -6.36 7.63 20.15
C LEU A 45 -6.39 9.14 19.89
N LYS A 46 -5.92 9.58 18.73
CA LYS A 46 -5.92 10.98 18.30
C LYS A 46 -7.05 11.32 17.32
N ASP A 47 -7.94 10.36 17.04
CA ASP A 47 -9.02 10.46 16.04
C ASP A 47 -8.53 10.88 14.64
N TRP A 48 -7.34 10.43 14.26
CA TRP A 48 -6.72 10.74 12.97
C TRP A 48 -7.04 9.72 11.88
N LEU A 49 -7.60 8.56 12.22
CA LEU A 49 -7.94 7.53 11.24
C LEU A 49 -8.86 8.04 10.13
N ARG A 50 -9.77 8.97 10.44
CA ARG A 50 -10.69 9.58 9.47
C ARG A 50 -9.98 10.48 8.44
N ARG A 51 -8.77 10.93 8.75
CA ARG A 51 -7.94 11.77 7.87
C ARG A 51 -7.07 10.92 6.95
N MET A 52 -6.80 9.68 7.34
CA MET A 52 -5.96 8.73 6.63
C MET A 52 -6.75 8.01 5.55
N ARG A 53 -6.06 7.59 4.48
CA ARG A 53 -6.66 6.73 3.46
C ARG A 53 -6.94 5.37 4.06
N ALA A 54 -8.16 4.87 3.91
CA ALA A 54 -8.49 3.51 4.27
C ALA A 54 -7.68 2.54 3.40
N THR A 55 -7.07 1.54 4.02
CA THR A 55 -6.50 0.41 3.30
C THR A 55 -7.66 -0.51 2.91
N SER A 56 -7.84 -0.77 1.61
CA SER A 56 -8.80 -1.76 1.14
C SER A 56 -8.22 -3.16 1.33
N ASP A 57 -9.07 -4.18 1.48
CA ASP A 57 -8.60 -5.57 1.62
C ASP A 57 -7.77 -6.02 0.39
N ARG A 58 -8.07 -5.44 -0.78
CA ARG A 58 -7.32 -5.62 -2.03
C ARG A 58 -5.86 -5.13 -1.94
N ASP A 59 -5.58 -4.13 -1.11
CA ASP A 59 -4.21 -3.64 -0.88
C ASP A 59 -3.41 -4.57 0.06
N ARG A 60 -4.10 -5.40 0.86
CA ARG A 60 -3.47 -6.34 1.79
C ARG A 60 -3.00 -7.61 1.10
N GLU A 61 -3.65 -7.97 0.00
CA GLU A 61 -3.45 -9.19 -0.77
C GLU A 61 -2.62 -8.99 -2.05
N THR A 62 -1.65 -8.07 -2.08
CA THR A 62 -0.71 -8.00 -3.23
C THR A 62 0.66 -8.59 -2.93
N PRO A 63 0.79 -9.90 -2.61
CA PRO A 63 2.01 -10.60 -2.96
C PRO A 63 2.00 -10.81 -4.47
N LEU A 64 2.74 -9.98 -5.20
CA LEU A 64 3.35 -10.27 -6.51
C LEU A 64 2.54 -11.24 -7.41
N LEU A 65 1.34 -10.84 -7.84
CA LEU A 65 0.61 -11.53 -8.91
C LEU A 65 1.43 -11.62 -10.20
N THR A 66 2.50 -10.82 -10.35
CA THR A 66 3.43 -10.88 -11.48
C THR A 66 4.12 -12.24 -11.64
N ALA A 67 4.39 -12.98 -10.56
CA ALA A 67 5.05 -14.29 -10.69
C ALA A 67 4.10 -15.39 -11.21
N ASP A 68 2.79 -15.23 -11.05
CA ASP A 68 1.79 -16.21 -11.51
C ASP A 68 1.19 -15.81 -12.88
N ILE A 69 1.37 -14.57 -13.32
CA ILE A 69 0.90 -14.10 -14.64
C ILE A 69 1.57 -14.86 -15.78
N ASP A 70 2.90 -15.07 -15.73
CA ASP A 70 3.61 -15.81 -16.79
C ASP A 70 3.14 -17.28 -16.86
N ALA A 71 2.95 -17.91 -15.70
CA ALA A 71 2.45 -19.29 -15.61
C ALA A 71 0.97 -19.42 -16.00
N GLN A 72 0.17 -18.37 -15.79
CA GLN A 72 -1.22 -18.29 -16.25
C GLN A 72 -1.32 -18.02 -17.75
N LEU A 73 -0.43 -17.21 -18.32
CA LEU A 73 -0.34 -16.96 -19.76
C LEU A 73 0.06 -18.23 -20.53
N ASP A 74 1.01 -19.00 -20.01
CA ASP A 74 1.38 -20.31 -20.56
C ASP A 74 0.21 -21.30 -20.50
N ARG A 75 -0.53 -21.35 -19.38
CA ARG A 75 -1.73 -22.21 -19.22
C ARG A 75 -2.87 -21.84 -20.16
N LEU A 76 -3.00 -20.55 -20.52
CA LEU A 76 -4.02 -20.07 -21.45
C LEU A 76 -3.60 -20.19 -22.92
N GLY A 77 -2.43 -20.78 -23.21
CA GLY A 77 -1.95 -20.99 -24.57
C GLY A 77 -1.53 -19.68 -25.25
N GLY A 78 -0.87 -18.79 -24.52
CA GLY A 78 -0.38 -17.47 -24.96
C GLY A 78 0.71 -17.50 -26.05
N ALA A 79 0.53 -18.30 -27.10
CA ALA A 79 1.28 -18.23 -28.35
C ALA A 79 0.34 -17.81 -29.49
N ARG A 80 -0.39 -16.70 -29.32
CA ARG A 80 -0.96 -16.02 -30.48
C ARG A 80 0.14 -15.16 -31.10
N HIS A 81 0.86 -15.79 -32.01
CA HIS A 81 1.67 -15.10 -32.99
C HIS A 81 0.73 -14.16 -33.76
N TYR A 82 0.69 -12.87 -33.41
CA TYR A 82 0.21 -11.86 -34.35
C TYR A 82 1.28 -11.78 -35.43
N GLY A 83 1.16 -12.63 -36.44
CA GLY A 83 1.91 -12.48 -37.67
C GLY A 83 1.57 -11.10 -38.25
N ILE A 84 2.58 -10.25 -38.40
CA ILE A 84 2.47 -8.93 -39.04
C ILE A 84 2.30 -9.09 -40.58
N GLU A 85 1.96 -10.29 -41.05
CA GLU A 85 1.98 -10.65 -42.47
C GLU A 85 0.64 -10.43 -43.17
N ASP A 86 -0.44 -10.12 -42.44
CA ASP A 86 -1.80 -9.99 -43.00
C ASP A 86 -2.24 -8.53 -43.18
N LEU A 87 -1.31 -7.63 -43.52
CA LEU A 87 -1.58 -6.20 -43.77
C LEU A 87 -1.16 -5.75 -45.19
N ALA A 88 -1.10 -6.68 -46.14
CA ALA A 88 -0.84 -6.37 -47.54
C ALA A 88 -1.68 -7.28 -48.47
N ALA A 89 -2.93 -6.89 -48.71
CA ALA A 89 -3.71 -7.30 -49.88
C ALA A 89 -4.59 -6.12 -50.33
#